data_AF-A0A193QLB5-F1
#
_entry.id   AF-A0A193QLB5-F1
#
_cell.length_a   1.000
_cell.length_b   1.000
_cell.length_c   1.000
_cell.angle_alpha   90.00
_cell.angle_beta   90.00
_cell.angle_gamma   90.00
#
_symmetry.space_group_name_H-M   'P 1'
#
loop_
_entity.id
_entity.type
_entity.pdbx_description
1 polymer ?
#
loop_
_entity_poly.entity_id
_entity_poly.type
_entity_poly.pdbx_seq_one_letter_code
_entity_poly.pdbx_strand_id
1 'polypeptide(L)'
;MHAAQLRSDDGAAFVGVAAGHAITVTTPGTLKATAQGGVDVTAPTIVLNGNVTINGNLSQGMGDSGGSASINGPVSVKNDITVAGISLTNHVHTGVQSGGSKTGKPQ
;
A
#
# COMPACT_ATOMS: atom_id res chain seq x y z
N MET A 1 0.52 4.31 -37.48
CA MET A 1 0.61 4.01 -36.03
C MET A 1 -0.26 2.81 -35.76
N HIS A 2 0.31 1.70 -35.30
CA HIS A 2 -0.43 0.44 -35.12
C HIS A 2 -0.77 0.22 -33.64
N ALA A 3 -1.99 -0.25 -33.39
CA ALA A 3 -2.43 -0.76 -32.11
C ALA A 3 -2.65 -2.26 -32.24
N ALA A 4 -2.58 -2.99 -31.12
CA ALA A 4 -2.85 -4.43 -31.10
C ALA A 4 -3.67 -4.79 -29.85
N GLN A 5 -4.57 -5.76 -29.98
CA GLN A 5 -5.37 -6.25 -28.85
C GLN A 5 -5.62 -7.76 -28.94
N LEU A 6 -5.74 -8.39 -27.76
CA LEU A 6 -6.31 -9.72 -27.55
C LEU A 6 -7.65 -9.54 -26.83
N ARG A 7 -8.71 -10.21 -27.29
CA ARG A 7 -10.08 -10.06 -26.75
C ARG A 7 -10.72 -11.41 -26.49
N SER A 8 -11.65 -11.46 -25.53
CA SER A 8 -12.62 -12.56 -25.41
C SER A 8 -13.62 -12.55 -26.57
N ASP A 9 -14.29 -13.67 -26.82
CA ASP A 9 -15.27 -13.82 -27.91
C ASP A 9 -16.46 -12.87 -27.78
N ASP A 10 -16.88 -12.58 -26.54
CA ASP A 10 -17.94 -11.60 -26.23
C ASP A 10 -17.45 -10.13 -26.22
N GLY A 11 -16.13 -9.91 -26.35
CA GLY A 11 -15.50 -8.61 -26.32
C GLY A 11 -15.47 -7.91 -24.95
N ALA A 12 -15.97 -8.55 -23.88
CA ALA A 12 -16.06 -7.93 -22.56
C ALA A 12 -14.69 -7.82 -21.84
N ALA A 13 -13.76 -8.74 -22.13
CA ALA A 13 -12.39 -8.69 -21.62
C ALA A 13 -11.39 -8.44 -22.76
N PHE A 14 -10.36 -7.63 -22.48
CA PHE A 14 -9.27 -7.43 -23.43
C PHE A 14 -7.94 -7.03 -22.78
N VAL A 15 -6.86 -7.29 -23.51
CA VAL A 15 -5.53 -6.72 -23.29
C VAL A 15 -5.15 -5.95 -24.55
N GLY A 16 -4.73 -4.70 -24.41
CA GLY A 16 -4.45 -3.85 -25.57
C GLY A 16 -3.26 -2.93 -25.38
N VAL A 17 -2.54 -2.68 -26.48
CA VAL A 17 -1.55 -1.62 -26.62
C VAL A 17 -2.07 -0.58 -27.60
N ALA A 18 -2.20 0.66 -27.12
CA ALA A 18 -2.62 1.79 -27.93
C ALA A 18 -1.47 2.30 -28.81
N ALA A 19 -1.82 3.02 -29.89
CA ALA A 19 -0.84 3.69 -30.74
C ALA A 19 0.06 4.69 -29.97
N GLY A 20 -0.44 5.23 -28.84
CA GLY A 20 0.31 6.07 -27.91
C GLY A 20 0.97 5.31 -26.75
N HIS A 21 1.21 4.01 -26.91
CA HIS A 21 1.93 3.13 -25.97
C HIS A 21 1.24 2.83 -24.63
N ALA A 22 0.02 3.31 -24.41
CA ALA A 22 -0.77 2.91 -23.24
C ALA A 22 -1.10 1.41 -23.32
N ILE A 23 -0.91 0.70 -22.20
CA ILE A 23 -1.33 -0.68 -22.03
C ILE A 23 -2.59 -0.70 -21.17
N THR A 24 -3.62 -1.41 -21.62
CA THR A 24 -4.88 -1.56 -20.88
C THR A 24 -5.23 -3.03 -20.76
N VAL A 25 -5.61 -3.44 -19.55
CA VAL A 25 -6.16 -4.77 -19.25
C VAL A 25 -7.51 -4.54 -18.58
N THR A 26 -8.58 -5.00 -19.22
CA THR A 26 -9.95 -4.87 -18.72
C THR A 26 -10.59 -6.24 -18.70
N THR A 27 -11.27 -6.58 -17.60
CA THR A 27 -12.04 -7.82 -17.48
C THR A 27 -13.20 -7.60 -16.50
N PRO A 28 -14.40 -8.12 -16.78
CA PRO A 28 -15.48 -8.19 -15.79
C PRO A 28 -15.24 -9.30 -14.74
N GLY A 29 -14.31 -10.23 -15.02
CA GLY A 29 -13.91 -11.29 -14.10
C GLY A 29 -12.74 -10.87 -13.18
N THR A 30 -12.10 -11.85 -12.56
CA THR A 30 -10.91 -11.62 -11.71
C THR A 30 -9.64 -11.52 -12.55
N LEU A 31 -8.82 -10.50 -12.31
CA LEU A 31 -7.43 -10.46 -12.76
C LEU A 31 -6.53 -11.13 -11.71
N LYS A 32 -5.92 -12.27 -12.05
CA LYS A 32 -4.96 -12.98 -11.19
C LYS A 32 -3.59 -12.98 -11.85
N ALA A 33 -2.57 -12.47 -11.15
CA ALA A 33 -1.17 -12.53 -11.55
C ALA A 33 -0.38 -13.38 -10.55
N THR A 34 0.51 -14.24 -11.03
CA THR A 34 1.42 -15.05 -10.20
C THR A 34 2.79 -15.05 -10.86
N ALA A 35 3.79 -14.58 -10.13
CA ALA A 35 5.16 -14.51 -10.59
C ALA A 35 6.08 -15.17 -9.54
N GLN A 36 6.77 -16.24 -9.93
CA GLN A 36 7.66 -16.98 -9.03
C GLN A 36 8.93 -16.20 -8.69
N GLY A 37 9.42 -15.36 -9.60
CA GLY A 37 10.60 -14.52 -9.41
C GLY A 37 10.34 -13.16 -8.75
N GLY A 38 9.08 -12.83 -8.45
CA GLY A 38 8.68 -11.50 -7.95
C GLY A 38 8.02 -10.63 -9.01
N VAL A 39 7.60 -9.43 -8.58
CA VAL A 39 6.97 -8.40 -9.43
C VAL A 39 7.58 -7.05 -9.06
N ASP A 40 8.21 -6.39 -10.03
CA ASP A 40 8.67 -5.00 -9.92
C ASP A 40 7.72 -4.08 -10.70
N VAL A 41 7.26 -3.00 -10.07
CA VAL A 41 6.42 -1.98 -10.70
C VAL A 41 7.10 -0.63 -10.52
N THR A 42 7.56 -0.05 -11.63
CA THR A 42 8.20 1.27 -11.64
C THR A 42 7.30 2.28 -12.31
N ALA A 43 6.82 3.27 -11.55
CA ALA A 43 6.06 4.40 -12.06
C ALA A 43 6.23 5.59 -11.10
N PRO A 44 6.11 6.85 -11.58
CA PRO A 44 6.07 8.01 -10.70
C PRO A 44 4.91 7.97 -9.69
N THR A 45 3.83 7.27 -10.02
CA THR A 45 2.67 7.09 -9.14
C THR A 45 1.99 5.75 -9.43
N ILE A 46 1.61 5.03 -8.38
CA ILE A 46 0.81 3.79 -8.44
C ILE A 46 -0.49 4.06 -7.68
N VAL A 47 -1.64 3.81 -8.32
CA VAL A 47 -2.97 4.02 -7.72
C VAL A 47 -3.69 2.68 -7.55
N LEU A 48 -4.11 2.37 -6.32
CA LEU A 48 -4.90 1.19 -5.98
C LEU A 48 -6.27 1.65 -5.44
N ASN A 49 -7.30 1.55 -6.26
CA ASN A 49 -8.63 2.12 -5.94
C ASN A 49 -9.50 1.22 -5.05
N GLY A 50 -9.16 -0.07 -4.95
CA GLY A 50 -9.89 -1.04 -4.13
C GLY A 50 -9.27 -1.24 -2.75
N ASN A 51 -9.89 -2.11 -1.95
CA ASN A 51 -9.28 -2.59 -0.71
C ASN A 51 -7.98 -3.33 -1.01
N VAL A 52 -6.93 -3.05 -0.24
CA VAL A 52 -5.61 -3.67 -0.39
C VAL A 52 -5.35 -4.61 0.78
N THR A 53 -4.94 -5.84 0.48
CA THR A 53 -4.44 -6.80 1.48
C THR A 53 -3.02 -7.19 1.13
N ILE A 54 -2.10 -7.01 2.08
CA ILE A 54 -0.70 -7.40 1.96
C ILE A 54 -0.46 -8.51 2.99
N ASN A 55 -0.25 -9.73 2.51
CA ASN A 55 -0.01 -10.89 3.38
C ASN A 55 1.45 -11.02 3.80
N GLY A 56 2.35 -10.23 3.20
CA GLY A 56 3.75 -10.09 3.60
C GLY A 56 4.00 -8.78 4.33
N ASN A 57 5.28 -8.43 4.47
CA ASN A 57 5.68 -7.16 5.07
C ASN A 57 5.41 -6.00 4.10
N LEU A 58 4.97 -4.86 4.65
CA LEU A 58 4.98 -3.57 3.96
C LEU A 58 6.22 -2.80 4.41
N SER A 59 7.11 -2.50 3.47
CA SER A 59 8.25 -1.61 3.70
C SER A 59 8.12 -0.37 2.83
N GLN A 60 8.19 0.80 3.46
CA GLN A 60 8.24 2.08 2.78
C GLN A 60 9.69 2.56 2.78
N GLY A 61 10.31 2.56 1.60
CA GLY A 61 11.68 2.99 1.43
C GLY A 61 11.85 4.50 1.47
N MET A 62 13.08 4.94 1.75
CA MET A 62 13.54 6.34 1.69
C MET A 62 14.36 6.63 0.42
N GLY A 63 14.21 5.83 -0.65
CA GLY A 63 14.93 6.04 -1.92
C GLY A 63 14.48 7.32 -2.65
N ASP A 64 14.84 7.46 -3.93
CA ASP A 64 14.54 8.67 -4.72
C ASP A 64 13.03 9.00 -4.82
N SER A 65 12.17 8.01 -4.64
CA SER A 65 10.69 8.16 -4.54
C SER A 65 10.15 7.94 -3.13
N GLY A 66 11.03 7.88 -2.12
CA GLY A 66 10.66 7.80 -0.71
C GLY A 66 10.00 9.07 -0.21
N GLY A 67 9.19 8.96 0.84
CA GLY A 67 8.40 10.08 1.34
C GLY A 67 7.64 9.73 2.62
N SER A 68 6.73 10.61 3.03
CA SER A 68 5.85 10.37 4.17
C SER A 68 4.80 9.31 3.85
N ALA A 69 4.36 8.58 4.88
CA ALA A 69 3.16 7.75 4.83
C ALA A 69 2.00 8.56 5.42
N SER A 70 0.95 8.83 4.64
CA SER A 70 -0.29 9.43 5.17
C SER A 70 -1.36 8.37 5.26
N ILE A 71 -1.88 8.13 6.46
CA ILE A 71 -3.00 7.21 6.71
C ILE A 71 -4.13 8.03 7.31
N ASN A 72 -5.16 8.29 6.50
CA ASN A 72 -6.28 9.14 6.90
C ASN A 72 -7.29 8.42 7.81
N GLY A 73 -7.31 7.09 7.73
CA GLY A 73 -8.14 6.24 8.60
C GLY A 73 -7.43 5.85 9.89
N PRO A 74 -8.14 5.18 10.82
CA PRO A 74 -7.52 4.65 12.02
C PRO A 74 -6.49 3.57 11.69
N VAL A 75 -5.44 3.51 12.50
CA VAL A 75 -4.40 2.48 12.44
C VAL A 75 -4.55 1.59 13.66
N SER A 76 -4.73 0.28 13.44
CA SER A 76 -4.77 -0.74 14.50
C SER A 76 -3.60 -1.70 14.31
N VAL A 77 -2.77 -1.83 15.35
CA VAL A 77 -1.58 -2.69 15.36
C VAL A 77 -1.71 -3.67 16.52
N LYS A 78 -1.49 -4.96 16.26
CA LYS A 78 -1.66 -6.02 17.27
C LYS A 78 -0.52 -6.10 18.28
N ASN A 79 0.68 -5.72 17.87
CA ASN A 79 1.90 -5.85 18.67
C ASN A 79 2.35 -4.47 19.16
N ASP A 80 3.32 -3.88 18.49
CA ASP A 80 3.91 -2.61 18.89
C ASP A 80 4.20 -1.74 17.66
N ILE A 81 4.30 -0.43 17.89
CA ILE A 81 4.80 0.53 16.92
C ILE A 81 6.12 1.06 17.48
N THR A 82 7.22 0.81 16.80
CA THR A 82 8.51 1.40 17.18
C THR A 82 8.76 2.67 16.36
N VAL A 83 8.89 3.82 17.03
CA VAL A 83 9.17 5.11 16.40
C VAL A 83 10.53 5.60 16.90
N ALA A 84 11.47 5.82 15.98
CA ALA A 84 12.85 6.21 16.31
C ALA A 84 13.52 5.29 17.37
N GLY A 85 13.23 3.98 17.32
CA GLY A 85 13.74 2.99 18.27
C GLY A 85 12.98 2.90 19.60
N ILE A 86 11.92 3.70 19.79
CA ILE A 86 11.12 3.73 21.03
C ILE A 86 9.79 3.00 20.80
N SER A 87 9.50 2.03 21.67
CA SER A 87 8.23 1.29 21.70
C SER A 87 7.07 2.20 22.07
N LEU A 88 6.03 2.28 21.24
CA LEU A 88 4.81 3.01 21.57
C LEU A 88 4.10 2.37 22.76
N THR A 89 4.08 1.04 22.84
CA THR A 89 3.40 0.31 23.91
C THR A 89 4.15 0.36 25.25
N ASN A 90 5.49 0.37 25.24
CA ASN A 90 6.30 0.19 26.46
C ASN A 90 7.18 1.40 26.83
N HIS A 91 7.07 2.54 26.15
CA HIS A 91 7.88 3.70 26.49
C HIS A 91 7.62 4.17 27.93
N VAL A 92 8.66 4.75 28.52
CA VAL A 92 8.63 5.30 29.88
C VAL A 92 8.82 6.81 29.84
N HIS A 93 8.26 7.49 30.84
CA HIS A 93 8.51 8.92 31.09
C HIS A 93 9.35 9.08 32.35
N THR A 94 10.43 9.86 32.27
CA THR A 94 11.27 10.20 33.43
C THR A 94 10.82 11.51 34.06
N GLY A 95 11.10 11.72 35.36
CA GLY A 95 10.83 13.00 36.03
C GLY A 95 9.37 13.23 36.43
N VAL A 96 8.54 12.18 36.44
CA VAL A 96 7.15 12.22 36.88
C VAL A 96 7.00 11.59 38.28
N GLN A 97 6.01 12.07 39.04
CA GLN A 97 5.59 11.43 40.29
C GLN A 97 4.48 10.41 40.00
N SER A 98 4.66 9.17 40.46
CA SER A 98 3.63 8.14 40.35
C SER A 98 2.37 8.54 41.13
N GLY A 99 1.20 8.30 40.54
CA GLY A 99 -0.10 8.55 41.17
C GLY A 99 -1.19 7.64 40.57
N GLY A 100 -2.31 7.52 41.28
CA GLY A 100 -3.43 6.67 40.85
C GLY A 100 -4.40 7.31 39.85
N SER A 101 -4.23 8.61 39.58
CA SER A 101 -5.11 9.36 38.67
C SER A 101 -4.84 8.98 37.21
N LYS A 102 -5.90 8.82 36.42
CA LYS A 102 -5.79 8.73 34.96
C LYS A 102 -5.52 10.12 34.38
N THR A 103 -4.73 10.18 33.31
CA THR A 103 -4.62 11.42 32.52
C THR A 103 -5.99 11.78 31.93
N GLY A 104 -6.17 13.03 31.53
CA GLY A 104 -7.25 13.40 30.63
C GLY A 104 -7.10 12.69 29.27
N LYS A 105 -8.08 12.90 28.38
CA LYS A 105 -7.91 12.50 26.97
C LYS A 105 -6.67 13.18 26.39
N PRO A 106 -5.90 12.51 25.51
CA PRO A 106 -4.90 13.18 24.69
C PRO A 106 -5.52 14.39 23.97
N GLN A 107 -4.77 15.49 23.89
CA GLN A 107 -5.15 16.67 23.11
C GLN A 107 -4.80 16.46 21.64
#